data_AF-A0A8S3VEK6-F1
#
_entry.id   AF-A0A8S3VEK6-F1
#
_cell.length_a   1.000
_cell.length_b   1.000
_cell.length_c   1.000
_cell.angle_alpha   90.00
_cell.angle_beta   90.00
_cell.angle_gamma   90.00
#
_symmetry.space_group_name_H-M   'P 1'
#
loop_
_entity.id
_entity.type
_entity.pdbx_description
1 polymer ?
#
loop_
_entity_poly.entity_id
_entity_poly.type
_entity_poly.pdbx_seq_one_letter_code
_entity_poly.pdbx_strand_id
1 'polypeptide(L)'
;MPCPVYAVMKWVNLSQDTEMAMYRDFLWRVCTSGYESHILDVCQTNPSQQFLITACRILKTYVSNQDGTNQIHKVATYHLKTICFHCITLLTIPKDHNSLSGVKEALGYFLSFLNLCINSATLPHFFHGNPCLVLMFPECSFGEEHIKNVYGSMSSETFHQAKISYNKMLRDLLGLYTDNALLDDNRLDRFPKLLDLQHTVRKPKDAYKL
;
A
#
# COMPACT_ATOMS: atom_id res chain seq x y z
N MET A 1 -4.46 8.24 23.45
CA MET A 1 -5.36 9.36 23.10
C MET A 1 -6.20 8.85 21.94
N PRO A 2 -7.52 8.72 22.08
CA PRO A 2 -8.35 8.08 21.05
C PRO A 2 -8.22 8.86 19.74
N CYS A 3 -7.97 8.15 18.63
CA CYS A 3 -7.78 8.77 17.32
C CYS A 3 -9.16 8.92 16.63
N PRO A 4 -9.71 10.13 16.48
CA PRO A 4 -11.05 10.32 15.95
C PRO A 4 -11.11 9.99 14.46
N VAL A 5 -11.91 8.99 14.08
CA VAL A 5 -12.16 8.66 12.68
C VAL A 5 -13.14 9.67 12.11
N TYR A 6 -12.70 10.50 11.16
CA TYR A 6 -13.55 11.47 10.48
C TYR A 6 -14.18 10.85 9.23
N ALA A 7 -15.50 10.90 9.13
CA ALA A 7 -16.22 10.58 7.89
C ALA A 7 -16.39 11.86 7.06
N VAL A 8 -16.22 11.78 5.75
CA VAL A 8 -16.46 12.91 4.84
C VAL A 8 -17.46 12.49 3.78
N MET A 9 -18.41 13.38 3.49
CA MET A 9 -19.34 13.19 2.38
C MET A 9 -18.54 13.21 1.07
N LYS A 10 -18.52 12.09 0.36
CA LYS A 10 -17.90 11.99 -0.96
C LYS A 10 -18.95 11.53 -1.95
N TRP A 11 -19.07 12.26 -3.06
CA TRP A 11 -19.84 11.85 -4.21
C TRP A 11 -19.37 10.48 -4.68
N VAL A 12 -20.22 9.46 -4.54
CA VAL A 12 -19.93 8.10 -4.99
C VAL A 12 -20.33 8.01 -6.46
N ASN A 13 -19.38 7.74 -7.34
CA ASN A 13 -19.69 7.50 -8.75
C ASN A 13 -20.16 6.04 -8.91
N LEU A 14 -21.41 5.78 -8.53
CA LEU A 14 -22.08 4.50 -8.74
C LEU A 14 -22.41 4.37 -10.22
N SER A 15 -21.51 3.78 -11.00
CA SER A 15 -21.73 3.58 -12.43
C SER A 15 -22.49 2.29 -12.77
N GLN A 16 -22.83 1.41 -11.82
CA GLN A 16 -23.42 0.10 -12.15
C GLN A 16 -24.47 -0.49 -11.19
N ASP A 17 -24.81 0.14 -10.05
CA ASP A 17 -25.90 -0.34 -9.18
C ASP A 17 -27.04 0.68 -9.11
N THR A 18 -28.14 0.37 -9.79
CA THR A 18 -29.34 1.22 -9.92
C THR A 18 -30.08 1.41 -8.59
N GLU A 19 -30.02 0.46 -7.66
CA GLU A 19 -30.69 0.57 -6.35
C GLU A 19 -29.93 1.49 -5.38
N MET A 20 -28.59 1.40 -5.35
CA MET A 20 -27.76 2.26 -4.50
C MET A 20 -27.67 3.71 -5.04
N ALA A 21 -27.95 3.92 -6.33
CA ALA A 21 -27.97 5.24 -6.94
C ALA A 21 -28.99 6.18 -6.27
N MET A 22 -30.10 5.64 -5.76
CA MET A 22 -31.11 6.41 -5.02
C MET A 22 -30.57 6.95 -3.68
N TYR A 23 -29.57 6.30 -3.10
CA TYR A 23 -28.95 6.70 -1.84
C TYR A 23 -27.63 7.45 -2.03
N ARG A 24 -27.24 7.79 -3.27
CA ARG A 24 -25.94 8.38 -3.60
C ARG A 24 -25.61 9.61 -2.75
N ASP A 25 -26.60 10.46 -2.48
CA ASP A 25 -26.46 11.68 -1.67
C ASP A 25 -26.36 11.41 -0.15
N PHE A 26 -26.68 10.19 0.27
CA PHE A 26 -26.64 9.73 1.67
C PHE A 26 -25.50 8.76 1.95
N LEU A 27 -24.66 8.44 0.95
CA LEU A 27 -23.51 7.56 1.13
C LEU A 27 -22.34 8.33 1.74
N TRP A 28 -21.99 7.94 2.97
CA TRP A 28 -20.80 8.43 3.67
C TRP A 28 -19.64 7.46 3.47
N ARG A 29 -18.44 8.01 3.27
CA ARG A 29 -17.21 7.21 3.26
C ARG A 29 -16.27 7.71 4.34
N VAL A 30 -15.61 6.75 4.99
CA VAL A 30 -14.50 7.05 5.91
C VAL A 30 -13.42 7.82 5.16
N CYS A 31 -13.00 8.95 5.72
CA CYS A 31 -11.96 9.78 5.13
C CYS A 31 -10.68 9.68 5.95
N THR A 32 -9.65 9.13 5.33
CA THR A 32 -8.36 8.91 5.98
C THR A 32 -7.35 10.01 5.66
N SER A 33 -7.75 11.07 4.94
CA SER A 33 -6.80 12.10 4.46
C SER A 33 -6.03 12.79 5.57
N GLY A 34 -6.68 13.09 6.71
CA GLY A 34 -5.98 13.68 7.86
C GLY A 34 -4.89 12.77 8.43
N TYR A 35 -5.19 11.46 8.52
CA TYR A 35 -4.21 10.45 8.93
C TYR A 35 -3.06 10.33 7.93
N GLU A 36 -3.38 10.33 6.64
CA GLU A 36 -2.37 10.29 5.58
C GLU A 36 -1.43 11.47 5.64
N SER A 37 -1.95 12.68 5.83
CA SER A 37 -1.13 13.88 6.01
C SER A 37 -0.26 13.76 7.25
N HIS A 38 -0.82 13.32 8.38
CA HIS A 38 -0.05 13.12 9.61
C HIS A 38 1.10 12.12 9.43
N ILE A 39 0.87 10.99 8.75
CA ILE A 39 1.93 10.02 8.44
C ILE A 39 3.04 10.70 7.64
N LEU A 40 2.69 11.45 6.60
CA LEU A 40 3.65 12.13 5.75
C LEU A 40 4.45 13.19 6.52
N ASP A 41 3.82 13.93 7.42
CA ASP A 41 4.48 14.94 8.26
C ASP A 41 5.48 14.29 9.23
N VAL A 42 5.08 13.21 9.91
CA VAL A 42 5.97 12.45 10.81
C VAL A 42 7.17 11.90 10.02
N CYS A 43 6.94 11.38 8.82
CA CYS A 43 7.99 10.84 7.96
C CYS A 43 9.05 11.86 7.57
N GLN A 44 8.76 13.16 7.63
CA GLN A 44 9.76 14.20 7.35
C GLN A 44 10.91 14.22 8.37
N THR A 45 10.76 13.59 9.52
CA THR A 45 11.79 13.57 10.57
C THR A 45 12.65 12.30 10.57
N ASN A 46 12.31 11.28 9.79
CA ASN A 46 13.00 10.00 9.76
C ASN A 46 13.64 9.73 8.38
N PRO A 47 14.98 9.64 8.27
CA PRO A 47 15.66 9.44 6.98
C PRO A 47 15.22 8.18 6.23
N SER A 48 14.99 7.06 6.91
CA SER A 48 14.56 5.81 6.27
C SER A 48 13.16 5.94 5.67
N GLN A 49 12.27 6.66 6.34
CA GLN A 49 10.92 6.95 5.83
C GLN A 49 10.98 7.94 4.65
N GLN A 50 11.87 8.93 4.70
CA GLN A 50 12.12 9.82 3.57
C GLN A 50 12.64 9.06 2.33
N PHE A 51 13.47 8.03 2.51
CA PHE A 51 13.92 7.18 1.41
C PHE A 51 12.75 6.45 0.73
N LEU A 52 11.80 5.93 1.51
CA LEU A 52 10.58 5.30 0.99
C LEU A 52 9.66 6.28 0.27
N ILE A 53 9.48 7.48 0.81
CA ILE A 53 8.73 8.55 0.12
C ILE A 53 9.39 8.91 -1.20
N THR A 54 10.72 8.99 -1.23
CA THR A 54 11.48 9.30 -2.44
C THR A 54 11.37 8.17 -3.47
N ALA A 55 11.49 6.91 -3.05
CA ALA A 55 11.24 5.75 -3.91
C ALA A 55 9.82 5.78 -4.49
N CYS A 56 8.81 6.10 -3.67
CA CYS A 56 7.44 6.27 -4.14
C CYS A 56 7.30 7.36 -5.21
N ARG A 57 7.99 8.51 -5.03
CA ARG A 57 7.97 9.62 -5.99
C ARG A 57 8.62 9.21 -7.31
N ILE A 58 9.77 8.53 -7.27
CA ILE A 58 10.44 8.00 -8.47
C ILE A 58 9.49 7.11 -9.27
N LEU A 59 8.83 6.15 -8.60
CA LEU A 59 7.89 5.25 -9.27
C LEU A 59 6.66 5.97 -9.79
N LYS A 60 6.09 6.92 -9.03
CA LYS A 60 4.97 7.74 -9.51
C LYS A 60 5.34 8.51 -10.76
N THR A 61 6.49 9.18 -10.76
CA THR A 61 6.98 9.91 -11.94
C THR A 61 7.18 8.98 -13.12
N TYR A 62 7.80 7.81 -12.91
CA TYR A 62 7.98 6.81 -13.97
C TYR A 62 6.62 6.40 -14.56
N VAL A 63 5.66 6.01 -13.71
CA VAL A 63 4.33 5.53 -14.12
C VAL A 63 3.51 6.62 -14.82
N SER A 64 3.55 7.85 -14.32
CA SER A 64 2.83 9.00 -14.91
C SER A 64 3.36 9.38 -16.29
N ASN A 65 4.61 9.05 -16.61
CA ASN A 65 5.22 9.33 -17.90
C ASN A 65 5.08 8.17 -18.90
N GLN A 66 4.34 7.11 -18.57
CA GLN A 66 4.10 6.01 -19.50
C GLN A 66 2.89 6.28 -20.39
N ASP A 67 3.05 6.00 -21.69
CA ASP A 67 1.94 6.03 -22.64
C ASP A 67 0.89 4.97 -22.32
N GLY A 68 -0.35 5.18 -22.82
CA GLY A 68 -1.53 4.36 -22.51
C GLY A 68 -1.44 2.86 -22.87
N THR A 69 -0.36 2.43 -23.54
CA THR A 69 -0.05 1.02 -23.80
C THR A 69 0.48 0.30 -22.55
N ASN A 70 1.10 1.02 -21.61
CA ASN A 70 1.68 0.43 -20.41
C ASN A 70 0.63 0.32 -19.29
N GLN A 71 0.08 -0.87 -19.06
CA GLN A 71 -1.01 -1.09 -18.09
C GLN A 71 -0.57 -0.95 -16.62
N ILE A 72 0.71 -0.71 -16.32
CA ILE A 72 1.19 -0.48 -14.94
C ILE A 72 0.46 0.69 -14.28
N HIS A 73 0.05 1.70 -15.05
CA HIS A 73 -0.66 2.87 -14.52
C HIS A 73 -1.98 2.48 -13.84
N LYS A 74 -2.67 1.44 -14.32
CA LYS A 74 -3.94 1.00 -13.73
C LYS A 74 -3.76 0.42 -12.33
N VAL A 75 -2.69 -0.33 -12.12
CA VAL A 75 -2.41 -0.99 -10.82
C VAL A 75 -1.54 -0.13 -9.90
N ALA A 76 -0.87 0.91 -10.41
CA ALA A 76 0.10 1.69 -9.65
C ALA A 76 -0.36 3.14 -9.33
N THR A 77 -0.98 3.89 -10.24
CA THR A 77 -1.12 5.36 -10.10
C THR A 77 -1.68 5.83 -8.75
N TYR A 78 -2.83 5.31 -8.34
CA TYR A 78 -3.47 5.65 -7.07
C TYR A 78 -3.01 4.77 -5.91
N HIS A 79 -2.36 3.65 -6.23
CA HIS A 79 -2.10 2.54 -5.33
C HIS A 79 -0.67 2.53 -4.77
N LEU A 80 0.28 3.18 -5.44
CA LEU A 80 1.64 3.36 -4.97
C LEU A 80 1.67 4.06 -3.59
N LYS A 81 0.72 4.96 -3.31
CA LYS A 81 0.64 5.58 -1.98
C LYS A 81 0.32 4.54 -0.89
N THR A 82 -0.63 3.65 -1.15
CA THR A 82 -0.99 2.56 -0.24
C THR A 82 0.20 1.63 0.00
N ILE A 83 0.92 1.25 -1.05
CA ILE A 83 2.14 0.43 -0.94
C ILE A 83 3.23 1.16 -0.15
N CYS A 84 3.43 2.46 -0.40
CA CYS A 84 4.38 3.29 0.33
C CYS A 84 4.10 3.28 1.84
N PHE A 85 2.85 3.44 2.25
CA PHE A 85 2.47 3.38 3.65
C PHE A 85 2.70 2.00 4.27
N HIS A 86 2.43 0.92 3.54
CA HIS A 86 2.81 -0.43 3.99
C HIS A 86 4.32 -0.58 4.14
N CYS A 87 5.13 -0.10 3.19
CA CYS A 87 6.58 -0.12 3.33
C CYS A 87 7.04 0.66 4.56
N ILE A 88 6.50 1.87 4.80
CA ILE A 88 6.83 2.66 6.00
C ILE A 88 6.52 1.83 7.26
N THR A 89 5.30 1.29 7.33
CA THR A 89 4.82 0.56 8.50
C THR A 89 5.62 -0.71 8.75
N LEU A 90 5.93 -1.49 7.72
CA LEU A 90 6.56 -2.81 7.88
C LEU A 90 8.08 -2.75 7.93
N LEU A 91 8.71 -1.71 7.38
CA LEU A 91 10.17 -1.64 7.27
C LEU A 91 10.81 -0.68 8.29
N THR A 92 10.07 0.31 8.79
CA THR A 92 10.65 1.39 9.60
C THR A 92 10.06 1.55 11.00
N ILE A 93 8.91 0.93 11.27
CA ILE A 93 8.24 1.01 12.58
C ILE A 93 8.62 -0.13 13.53
N PRO A 94 8.75 -1.41 13.10
CA PRO A 94 9.18 -2.49 13.99
C PRO A 94 10.53 -2.15 14.60
N LYS A 95 10.78 -2.50 15.87
CA LYS A 95 11.99 -2.06 16.59
C LYS A 95 13.27 -2.69 16.03
N ASP A 96 13.16 -3.88 15.47
CA ASP A 96 14.30 -4.62 14.93
C ASP A 96 14.53 -4.25 13.47
N HIS A 97 15.76 -3.84 13.17
CA HIS A 97 16.21 -3.56 11.81
C HIS A 97 15.29 -2.55 11.10
N ASN A 98 15.13 -1.36 11.69
CA ASN A 98 14.19 -0.34 11.23
C ASN A 98 14.81 0.76 10.34
N SER A 99 16.13 0.67 10.14
CA SER A 99 16.88 1.57 9.29
C SER A 99 17.04 1.01 7.88
N LEU A 100 16.88 1.88 6.89
CA LEU A 100 17.25 1.66 5.50
C LEU A 100 18.53 2.45 5.22
N SER A 101 19.43 1.86 4.44
CA SER A 101 20.73 2.43 4.05
C SER A 101 20.62 3.52 2.98
N GLY A 102 19.51 3.58 2.23
CA GLY A 102 19.29 4.61 1.22
C GLY A 102 18.08 4.38 0.34
N VAL A 103 17.88 5.31 -0.62
CA VAL A 103 16.78 5.26 -1.60
C VAL A 103 16.84 4.00 -2.47
N LYS A 104 18.05 3.51 -2.80
CA LYS A 104 18.24 2.32 -3.63
C LYS A 104 17.70 1.05 -2.93
N GLU A 105 17.95 0.89 -1.64
CA GLU A 105 17.40 -0.21 -0.84
C GLU A 105 15.87 -0.05 -0.68
N ALA A 106 15.42 1.16 -0.36
CA ALA A 106 14.00 1.48 -0.23
C ALA A 106 13.21 1.15 -1.51
N LEU A 107 13.76 1.49 -2.68
CA LEU A 107 13.15 1.19 -3.98
C LEU A 107 13.13 -0.31 -4.26
N GLY A 108 14.13 -1.07 -3.80
CA GLY A 108 14.15 -2.53 -3.87
C GLY A 108 12.95 -3.15 -3.15
N TYR A 109 12.78 -2.85 -1.85
CA TYR A 109 11.62 -3.34 -1.10
C TYR A 109 10.29 -2.91 -1.71
N PHE A 110 10.19 -1.64 -2.15
CA PHE A 110 8.99 -1.12 -2.77
C PHE A 110 8.61 -1.94 -4.01
N LEU A 111 9.57 -2.17 -4.91
CA LEU A 111 9.37 -2.96 -6.12
C LEU A 111 8.99 -4.40 -5.80
N SER A 112 9.60 -5.01 -4.78
CA SER A 112 9.23 -6.36 -4.32
C SER A 112 7.79 -6.41 -3.81
N PHE A 113 7.35 -5.44 -3.00
CA PHE A 113 5.97 -5.40 -2.49
C PHE A 113 4.97 -5.14 -3.64
N LEU A 114 5.30 -4.25 -4.58
CA LEU A 114 4.49 -4.04 -5.77
C LEU A 114 4.35 -5.32 -6.61
N ASN A 115 5.43 -6.07 -6.80
CA ASN A 115 5.41 -7.35 -7.50
C ASN A 115 4.50 -8.36 -6.81
N LEU A 116 4.58 -8.46 -5.48
CA LEU A 116 3.70 -9.32 -4.69
C LEU A 116 2.23 -8.96 -4.91
N CYS A 117 1.88 -7.67 -4.84
CA CYS A 117 0.52 -7.20 -5.08
C CYS A 117 0.01 -7.52 -6.50
N ILE A 118 0.87 -7.34 -7.52
CA ILE A 118 0.52 -7.64 -8.92
C ILE A 118 0.33 -9.15 -9.11
N ASN A 119 1.17 -9.97 -8.48
CA ASN A 119 1.11 -11.42 -8.64
C ASN A 119 -0.06 -12.07 -7.91
N SER A 120 -0.40 -11.57 -6.71
CA SER A 120 -1.55 -12.03 -5.92
C SER A 120 -2.86 -11.37 -6.33
N ALA A 121 -2.85 -10.43 -7.29
CA ALA A 121 -3.99 -9.58 -7.65
C ALA A 121 -4.65 -8.91 -6.42
N THR A 122 -3.85 -8.63 -5.39
CA THR A 122 -4.33 -8.19 -4.08
C THR A 122 -3.49 -7.03 -3.55
N LEU A 123 -4.17 -5.96 -3.13
CA LEU A 123 -3.57 -4.84 -2.42
C LEU A 123 -4.38 -4.53 -1.16
N PRO A 124 -3.86 -4.82 0.05
CA PRO A 124 -4.51 -4.44 1.30
C PRO A 124 -4.74 -2.94 1.38
N HIS A 125 -5.96 -2.53 1.67
CA HIS A 125 -6.25 -1.15 2.01
C HIS A 125 -5.50 -0.78 3.29
N PHE A 126 -4.77 0.34 3.27
CA PHE A 126 -3.88 0.68 4.37
C PHE A 126 -4.61 0.92 5.70
N PHE A 127 -5.75 1.63 5.67
CA PHE A 127 -6.56 1.96 6.85
C PHE A 127 -7.75 1.04 7.13
N HIS A 128 -8.00 0.00 6.32
CA HIS A 128 -9.16 -0.87 6.55
C HIS A 128 -8.72 -2.30 6.80
N GLY A 129 -8.84 -2.73 8.05
CA GLY A 129 -8.50 -4.06 8.55
C GLY A 129 -7.02 -4.30 8.77
N ASN A 130 -6.16 -3.27 8.72
CA ASN A 130 -4.71 -3.45 8.85
C ASN A 130 -4.29 -3.52 10.33
N PRO A 131 -3.93 -4.70 10.86
CA PRO A 131 -3.58 -4.86 12.27
C PRO A 131 -2.27 -4.15 12.63
N CYS A 132 -1.40 -3.89 11.66
CA CYS A 132 -0.11 -3.22 11.90
C CYS A 132 -0.27 -1.74 12.26
N LEU A 133 -1.45 -1.15 12.04
CA LEU A 133 -1.69 0.26 12.35
C LEU A 133 -1.63 0.58 13.83
N VAL A 134 -1.85 -0.39 14.71
CA VAL A 134 -1.68 -0.17 16.16
C VAL A 134 -0.25 0.25 16.51
N LEU A 135 0.74 -0.12 15.69
CA LEU A 135 2.14 0.26 15.86
C LEU A 135 2.38 1.75 15.58
N MET A 136 1.56 2.36 14.72
CA MET A 136 1.65 3.79 14.36
C MET A 136 0.66 4.64 15.15
N PHE A 137 -0.53 4.10 15.38
CA PHE A 137 -1.63 4.75 16.07
C PHE A 137 -2.10 3.85 17.22
N PRO A 138 -1.46 3.95 18.40
CA PRO A 138 -1.91 3.23 19.58
C PRO A 138 -3.39 3.54 19.84
N GLU A 139 -4.18 2.52 20.21
CA GLU A 139 -5.62 2.64 20.51
C GLU A 139 -6.52 2.93 19.29
N CYS A 140 -6.03 2.81 18.05
CA CYS A 140 -6.89 2.92 16.86
C CYS A 140 -7.69 1.63 16.57
N SER A 141 -8.89 1.78 16.00
CA SER A 141 -9.78 0.65 15.64
C SER A 141 -9.60 0.13 14.21
N PHE A 142 -8.69 0.71 13.41
CA PHE A 142 -8.51 0.36 11.99
C PHE A 142 -8.15 -1.11 11.72
N GLY A 143 -7.64 -1.84 12.72
CA GLY A 143 -7.25 -3.25 12.60
C GLY A 143 -8.32 -4.26 12.99
N GLU A 144 -9.51 -3.82 13.41
CA GLU A 144 -10.56 -4.71 13.94
C GLU A 144 -11.52 -5.23 12.86
N GLU A 145 -11.54 -4.61 11.69
CA GLU A 145 -12.40 -4.96 10.57
C GLU A 145 -11.71 -5.89 9.56
N HIS A 146 -12.48 -6.41 8.60
CA HIS A 146 -11.94 -7.24 7.52
C HIS A 146 -11.05 -6.41 6.59
N ILE A 147 -9.89 -6.96 6.20
CA ILE A 147 -8.99 -6.26 5.27
C ILE A 147 -9.68 -6.11 3.90
N LYS A 148 -9.78 -4.87 3.43
CA LYS A 148 -10.34 -4.58 2.11
C LYS A 148 -9.27 -4.71 1.03
N ASN A 149 -9.53 -5.50 -0.02
CA ASN A 149 -8.69 -5.50 -1.22
C ASN A 149 -9.04 -4.30 -2.12
N VAL A 150 -8.06 -3.43 -2.36
CA VAL A 150 -8.19 -2.23 -3.21
C VAL A 150 -8.32 -2.60 -4.70
N TYR A 151 -7.84 -3.78 -5.08
CA TYR A 151 -7.88 -4.29 -6.44
C TYR A 151 -9.15 -5.07 -6.79
N GLY A 152 -10.12 -5.20 -5.86
CA GLY A 152 -11.25 -6.12 -6.00
C GLY A 152 -12.14 -5.98 -7.24
N SER A 153 -12.08 -4.86 -7.97
CA SER A 153 -12.85 -4.65 -9.21
C SER A 153 -12.03 -4.80 -10.50
N MET A 154 -10.74 -5.12 -10.41
CA MET A 154 -9.85 -5.23 -11.58
C MET A 154 -9.91 -6.63 -12.20
N SER A 155 -9.84 -6.70 -13.53
CA SER A 155 -9.88 -7.98 -14.25
C SER A 155 -8.54 -8.73 -14.19
N SER A 156 -8.59 -10.06 -14.35
CA SER A 156 -7.39 -10.90 -14.48
C SER A 156 -6.47 -10.45 -15.63
N GLU A 157 -7.06 -10.04 -16.75
CA GLU A 157 -6.32 -9.50 -17.91
C GLU A 157 -5.53 -8.23 -17.53
N THR A 158 -6.09 -7.37 -16.67
CA THR A 158 -5.37 -6.18 -16.19
C THR A 158 -4.10 -6.58 -15.44
N PHE A 159 -4.16 -7.60 -14.59
CA PHE A 159 -2.99 -8.12 -13.89
C PHE A 159 -2.01 -8.82 -14.81
N HIS A 160 -2.48 -9.56 -15.81
CA HIS A 160 -1.61 -10.18 -16.80
C HIS A 160 -0.76 -9.13 -17.54
N GLN A 161 -1.40 -8.08 -18.05
CA GLN A 161 -0.70 -6.97 -18.70
C GLN A 161 0.19 -6.20 -17.72
N ALA A 162 -0.26 -5.98 -16.48
CA ALA A 162 0.54 -5.33 -15.46
C ALA A 162 1.85 -6.09 -15.16
N LYS A 163 1.86 -7.43 -15.19
CA LYS A 163 3.08 -8.24 -15.02
C LYS A 163 4.09 -7.99 -16.14
N ILE A 164 3.62 -7.97 -17.39
CA ILE A 164 4.48 -7.68 -18.56
C ILE A 164 5.07 -6.27 -18.44
N SER A 165 4.22 -5.30 -18.14
CA SER A 165 4.58 -3.90 -17.91
C SER A 165 5.55 -3.71 -16.75
N TYR A 166 5.37 -4.44 -15.65
CA TYR A 166 6.25 -4.42 -14.48
C TYR A 166 7.66 -4.91 -14.85
N ASN A 167 7.77 -6.00 -15.61
CA ASN A 167 9.06 -6.49 -16.09
C ASN A 167 9.79 -5.49 -16.99
N LYS A 168 9.05 -4.74 -17.82
CA LYS A 168 9.63 -3.62 -18.58
C LYS A 168 10.13 -2.53 -17.64
N MET A 169 9.34 -2.12 -16.67
CA MET A 169 9.73 -1.11 -15.68
C MET A 169 11.00 -1.52 -14.91
N LEU A 170 11.12 -2.79 -14.51
CA LEU A 170 12.34 -3.28 -13.85
C LEU A 170 13.60 -3.15 -14.72
N ARG A 171 13.48 -3.34 -16.04
CA ARG A 171 14.58 -3.13 -16.98
C ARG A 171 14.92 -1.64 -17.13
N ASP A 172 13.91 -0.79 -17.24
CA ASP A 172 14.11 0.66 -17.38
C ASP A 172 14.72 1.29 -16.12
N LEU A 173 14.45 0.72 -14.94
CA LEU A 173 14.97 1.17 -13.66
C LEU A 173 16.24 0.41 -13.22
N LEU A 174 16.83 -0.40 -14.09
CA LEU A 174 17.98 -1.25 -13.74
C LEU A 174 19.12 -0.41 -13.13
N GLY A 175 19.67 -0.88 -12.02
CA GLY A 175 20.75 -0.20 -11.29
C GLY A 175 20.29 0.87 -10.29
N LEU A 176 19.03 1.32 -10.36
CA LEU A 176 18.45 2.32 -9.44
C LEU A 176 17.86 1.70 -8.15
N TYR A 177 17.66 0.39 -8.13
CA TYR A 177 17.15 -0.36 -6.97
C TYR A 177 18.14 -1.45 -6.53
N THR A 178 17.99 -1.90 -5.29
CA THR A 178 18.69 -3.07 -4.76
C THR A 178 17.93 -4.33 -5.17
N ASP A 179 18.62 -5.28 -5.80
CA ASP A 179 18.02 -6.53 -6.24
C ASP A 179 17.45 -7.33 -5.07
N ASN A 180 16.37 -8.06 -5.33
CA ASN A 180 15.64 -8.79 -4.29
C ASN A 180 16.53 -9.77 -3.51
N ALA A 181 17.52 -10.38 -4.17
CA ALA A 181 18.46 -11.32 -3.55
C ALA A 181 19.44 -10.66 -2.55
N LEU A 182 19.50 -9.33 -2.51
CA LEU A 182 20.35 -8.55 -1.60
C LEU A 182 19.53 -7.85 -0.50
N LEU A 183 18.21 -8.01 -0.49
CA LEU A 183 17.33 -7.48 0.54
C LEU A 183 17.26 -8.47 1.71
N ASP A 184 16.86 -7.96 2.89
CA ASP A 184 16.66 -8.78 4.09
C ASP A 184 15.36 -9.59 3.95
N ASP A 185 15.50 -10.92 3.89
CA ASP A 185 14.39 -11.86 3.77
C ASP A 185 13.36 -11.72 4.89
N ASN A 186 13.79 -11.42 6.12
CA ASN A 186 12.86 -11.25 7.25
C ASN A 186 11.95 -10.04 7.02
N ARG A 187 12.50 -8.96 6.45
CA ARG A 187 11.73 -7.76 6.12
C ARG A 187 10.82 -7.99 4.92
N LEU A 188 11.28 -8.75 3.91
CA LEU A 188 10.46 -9.13 2.77
C LEU A 188 9.25 -9.97 3.17
N ASP A 189 9.42 -10.89 4.13
CA ASP A 189 8.39 -11.82 4.59
C ASP A 189 7.24 -11.15 5.39
N ARG A 190 7.43 -9.91 5.86
CA ARG A 190 6.38 -9.16 6.58
C ARG A 190 5.16 -8.85 5.71
N PHE A 191 5.34 -8.57 4.42
CA PHE A 191 4.23 -8.20 3.54
C PHE A 191 3.38 -9.41 3.09
N PRO A 192 3.96 -10.55 2.67
CA PRO A 192 3.21 -11.78 2.45
C PRO A 192 2.34 -12.19 3.64
N LYS A 193 2.86 -12.12 4.87
CA LYS A 193 2.07 -12.40 6.08
C LYS A 193 0.85 -11.49 6.21
N LEU A 194 0.96 -10.22 5.82
CA LEU A 194 -0.18 -9.29 5.78
C LEU A 194 -1.20 -9.69 4.70
N LEU A 195 -0.75 -10.21 3.55
CA LEU A 195 -1.65 -10.72 2.51
C LEU A 195 -2.39 -11.98 2.99
N ASP A 196 -1.73 -12.89 3.68
CA ASP A 196 -2.34 -14.11 4.23
C ASP A 196 -3.43 -13.81 5.27
N LEU A 197 -3.27 -12.72 6.03
CA LEU A 197 -4.28 -12.23 6.97
C LEU A 197 -5.57 -11.77 6.28
N GLN A 198 -5.56 -11.44 4.99
CA GLN A 198 -6.81 -11.16 4.25
C GLN A 198 -7.69 -12.39 4.06
N HIS A 199 -7.07 -13.58 4.06
CA HIS A 199 -7.75 -14.84 3.79
C HIS A 199 -8.17 -15.57 5.07
N THR A 200 -7.82 -15.04 6.25
CA THR A 200 -8.12 -15.65 7.54
C THR A 200 -9.20 -14.88 8.32
N VAL A 201 -10.29 -15.55 8.67
CA VAL A 201 -11.46 -14.99 9.40
C VAL A 201 -11.17 -14.76 10.91
N ARG A 202 -9.93 -14.90 11.38
CA ARG A 202 -9.63 -14.97 12.83
C ARG A 202 -9.19 -13.64 13.44
N LYS A 203 -9.72 -13.37 14.63
CA LYS A 203 -9.48 -12.15 15.43
C LYS A 203 -7.98 -11.87 15.62
N PRO A 204 -7.55 -10.59 15.55
CA PRO A 204 -6.16 -10.16 15.36
C PRO A 204 -5.35 -10.11 16.68
N LYS A 205 -5.47 -11.10 17.58
CA LYS A 205 -4.71 -11.07 18.84
C LYS A 205 -3.29 -11.62 18.72
N ASP A 206 -3.02 -12.45 17.71
CA ASP A 206 -1.70 -13.07 17.50
C ASP A 206 -0.90 -12.47 16.33
N ALA A 207 -1.44 -11.47 15.62
CA ALA A 207 -0.82 -10.84 14.44
C ALA A 207 0.36 -9.91 14.76
N TYR A 208 0.66 -9.67 16.04
CA TYR A 208 1.66 -8.70 16.50
C TYR A 208 3.11 -9.25 16.53
N LYS A 209 3.35 -10.43 15.96
CA LYS A 209 4.70 -11.02 15.79
C LYS A 209 5.23 -10.84 14.36
N LEU A 210 5.02 -9.64 13.77
CA LEU A 210 5.56 -9.22 12.47
C LEU A 210 6.84 -8.38 12.66
#